data_AF-A0A927JLB9-F1
#
_entry.id   AF-A0A927JLB9-F1
#
_cell.length_a   1.000
_cell.length_b   1.000
_cell.length_c   1.000
_cell.angle_alpha   90.00
_cell.angle_beta   90.00
_cell.angle_gamma   90.00
#
_symmetry.space_group_name_H-M   'P 1'
#
loop_
_entity.id
_entity.type
_entity.pdbx_description
1 polymer ?
#
loop_
_entity_poly.entity_id
_entity_poly.type
_entity_poly.pdbx_seq_one_letter_code
_entity_poly.pdbx_strand_id
1 'polypeptide(L)'
;MRTFLARLGDLSWSGPDVTASLDALFGALTELFEAEVVYYYARRVAQRRWALACRICAFAAATAGIVCPLLASADPSWAYLGRYGYVLLALGAAGFAANELFGGSNGHIRSVTTQYHLERLLTHLSIDWQSWRARSLRTANRPEARRRMRPWRAVVPQMTGPPPDLADEGFAILRAFTVECYGLISNETGEWGTALREAEAAYRQKLGEKHAAAQRSDDVSSKAKAKTR
;
A
#
# COMPACT_ATOMS: atom_id res chain seq x y z
N MET A 1 15.71 -6.61 0.35
CA MET A 1 15.68 -8.09 0.38
C MET A 1 17.06 -8.76 0.35
N ARG A 2 17.91 -8.57 -0.68
CA ARG A 2 19.24 -9.22 -0.72
C ARG A 2 20.14 -8.85 0.48
N THR A 3 20.17 -7.58 0.86
CA THR A 3 20.91 -7.09 2.05
C THR A 3 20.41 -7.71 3.34
N PHE A 4 19.09 -7.89 3.48
CA PHE A 4 18.47 -8.54 4.64
C PHE A 4 18.89 -10.01 4.74
N LEU A 5 18.81 -10.77 3.63
CA LEU A 5 19.22 -12.16 3.59
C LEU A 5 20.73 -12.34 3.89
N ALA A 6 21.57 -11.42 3.43
CA ALA A 6 22.99 -11.44 3.77
C ALA A 6 23.21 -11.28 5.28
N ARG A 7 22.53 -10.31 5.93
CA ARG A 7 22.63 -10.11 7.38
C ARG A 7 22.10 -11.29 8.20
N LEU A 8 21.10 -12.02 7.69
CA LEU A 8 20.64 -13.25 8.34
C LEU A 8 21.69 -14.37 8.30
N GLY A 9 22.53 -14.40 7.26
CA GLY A 9 23.60 -15.40 7.11
C GLY A 9 24.73 -15.24 8.14
N ASP A 10 24.92 -14.04 8.67
CA ASP A 10 25.98 -13.73 9.64
C ASP A 10 25.55 -13.95 11.11
N LEU A 11 24.31 -14.39 11.35
CA LEU A 11 23.76 -14.56 12.70
C LEU A 11 24.31 -15.82 13.38
N SER A 12 24.81 -15.65 14.61
CA SER A 12 25.29 -16.71 15.47
C SER A 12 24.30 -16.95 16.62
N TRP A 13 23.76 -18.16 16.73
CA TRP A 13 22.82 -18.54 17.80
C TRP A 13 23.50 -19.25 18.97
N SER A 14 24.84 -19.22 19.04
CA SER A 14 25.57 -19.75 20.19
C SER A 14 25.42 -18.84 21.41
N GLY A 15 25.34 -19.45 22.61
CA GLY A 15 24.98 -18.81 23.89
C GLY A 15 25.44 -17.37 24.12
N PRO A 16 26.72 -16.99 23.97
CA PRO A 16 27.15 -15.61 24.20
C PRO A 16 26.72 -14.61 23.11
N ASP A 17 26.41 -15.07 21.90
CA ASP A 17 26.14 -14.22 20.73
C ASP A 17 24.64 -14.00 20.47
N VAL A 18 23.76 -14.72 21.16
CA VAL A 18 22.30 -14.68 20.92
C VAL A 18 21.74 -13.25 20.98
N THR A 19 22.17 -12.44 21.96
CA THR A 19 21.72 -11.04 22.08
C THR A 19 22.19 -10.19 20.90
N ALA A 20 23.42 -10.39 20.44
CA ALA A 20 23.98 -9.66 19.30
C ALA A 20 23.25 -10.03 18.01
N SER A 21 22.93 -11.31 17.83
CA SER A 21 22.13 -11.79 16.70
C SER A 21 20.70 -11.27 16.73
N LEU A 22 20.09 -11.18 17.92
CA LEU A 22 18.79 -10.57 18.13
C LEU A 22 18.78 -9.07 17.80
N ASP A 23 19.78 -8.31 18.26
CA ASP A 23 19.94 -6.89 17.93
C ASP A 23 20.18 -6.68 16.41
N ALA A 24 20.98 -7.55 15.79
CA ALA A 24 21.22 -7.52 14.34
C ALA A 24 19.95 -7.83 13.54
N LEU A 25 19.15 -8.81 13.99
CA LEU A 25 17.87 -9.15 13.38
C LEU A 25 16.86 -8.00 13.51
N PHE A 26 16.75 -7.39 14.70
CA PHE A 26 15.95 -6.19 14.91
C PHE A 26 16.35 -5.08 13.93
N GLY A 27 17.66 -4.75 13.86
CA GLY A 27 18.14 -3.71 12.95
C GLY A 27 17.87 -4.01 11.48
N ALA A 28 18.03 -5.26 11.06
CA ALA A 28 17.74 -5.69 9.69
C ALA A 28 16.24 -5.61 9.35
N LEU A 29 15.36 -5.94 10.30
CA LEU A 29 13.91 -5.81 10.13
C LEU A 29 13.48 -4.34 10.09
N THR A 30 13.97 -3.51 11.01
CA THR A 30 13.65 -2.08 11.02
C THR A 30 14.05 -1.42 9.72
N GLU A 31 15.27 -1.66 9.22
CA GLU A 31 15.72 -1.12 7.92
C GLU A 31 14.83 -1.59 6.75
N LEU A 32 14.44 -2.87 6.75
CA LEU A 32 13.57 -3.43 5.71
C LEU A 32 12.20 -2.73 5.69
N PHE A 33 11.56 -2.58 6.85
CA PHE A 33 10.21 -2.01 6.93
C PHE A 33 10.20 -0.48 6.87
N GLU A 34 11.26 0.21 7.30
CA GLU A 34 11.43 1.64 7.04
C GLU A 34 11.52 1.92 5.54
N ALA A 35 12.25 1.09 4.78
CA ALA A 35 12.28 1.20 3.33
C ALA A 35 10.88 1.05 2.71
N GLU A 36 10.03 0.19 3.27
CA GLU A 36 8.64 0.08 2.81
C GLU A 36 7.78 1.29 3.17
N VAL A 37 7.96 1.87 4.37
CA VAL A 37 7.30 3.15 4.70
C VAL A 37 7.67 4.23 3.69
N VAL A 38 8.94 4.33 3.31
CA VAL A 38 9.41 5.28 2.28
C VAL A 38 8.79 4.97 0.92
N TYR A 39 8.69 3.70 0.54
CA TYR A 39 8.02 3.28 -0.69
C TYR A 39 6.55 3.75 -0.73
N TYR A 40 5.79 3.52 0.35
CA TYR A 40 4.41 3.98 0.46
C TYR A 40 4.29 5.51 0.48
N TYR A 41 5.26 6.20 1.06
CA TYR A 41 5.37 7.66 1.00
C TYR A 41 5.54 8.17 -0.44
N ALA A 42 6.43 7.55 -1.23
CA ALA A 42 6.61 7.94 -2.63
C ALA A 42 5.35 7.63 -3.45
N ARG A 43 4.75 6.45 -3.22
CA ARG A 43 3.55 5.98 -3.92
C ARG A 43 2.36 6.91 -3.70
N ARG A 44 2.11 7.38 -2.46
CA ARG A 44 0.98 8.27 -2.16
C ARG A 44 1.10 9.62 -2.89
N VAL A 45 2.32 10.13 -3.07
CA VAL A 45 2.58 11.40 -3.77
C VAL A 45 2.35 11.24 -5.26
N ALA A 46 2.84 10.14 -5.85
CA ALA A 46 2.61 9.82 -7.25
C ALA A 46 1.11 9.67 -7.55
N GLN A 47 0.36 8.93 -6.72
CA GLN A 47 -1.08 8.75 -6.88
C GLN A 47 -1.86 10.07 -6.76
N ARG A 48 -1.50 10.92 -5.79
CA ARG A 48 -2.10 12.27 -5.67
C ARG A 48 -1.87 13.12 -6.91
N ARG A 49 -0.65 13.10 -7.47
CA ARG A 49 -0.29 13.84 -8.68
C ARG A 49 -1.07 13.34 -9.89
N TRP A 50 -1.16 12.01 -10.07
CA TRP A 50 -1.95 11.39 -11.14
C TRP A 50 -3.44 11.74 -11.02
N ALA A 51 -4.02 11.63 -9.83
CA ALA A 51 -5.42 11.98 -9.61
C ALA A 51 -5.70 13.46 -9.91
N LEU A 52 -4.79 14.35 -9.49
CA LEU A 52 -4.91 15.78 -9.76
C LEU A 52 -4.80 16.08 -11.27
N ALA A 53 -3.82 15.48 -11.95
CA ALA A 53 -3.65 15.63 -13.39
C ALA A 53 -4.89 15.16 -14.17
N CYS A 54 -5.41 13.96 -13.85
CA CYS A 54 -6.63 13.45 -14.47
C CYS A 54 -7.84 14.37 -14.26
N ARG A 55 -8.02 14.92 -13.04
CA ARG A 55 -9.10 15.87 -12.76
C ARG A 55 -8.96 17.16 -13.55
N ILE A 56 -7.76 17.75 -13.59
CA ILE A 56 -7.51 18.98 -14.35
C ILE A 56 -7.77 18.75 -15.84
N CYS A 57 -7.24 17.66 -16.41
CA CYS A 57 -7.49 17.31 -17.80
C CYS A 57 -8.97 17.06 -18.09
N ALA A 58 -9.68 16.35 -17.20
CA ALA A 58 -11.10 16.08 -17.35
C ALA A 58 -11.93 17.37 -17.30
N PHE A 59 -11.66 18.26 -16.35
CA PHE A 59 -12.35 19.56 -16.26
C PHE A 59 -12.04 20.46 -17.45
N ALA A 60 -10.78 20.52 -17.89
CA ALA A 60 -10.40 21.31 -19.06
C ALA A 60 -11.11 20.80 -20.32
N ALA A 61 -11.11 19.49 -20.55
CA ALA A 61 -11.78 18.87 -21.69
C ALA A 61 -13.30 19.05 -21.64
N ALA A 62 -13.92 18.86 -20.46
CA ALA A 62 -15.35 19.07 -20.30
C ALA A 62 -15.74 20.54 -20.55
N THR A 63 -14.99 21.49 -19.98
CA THR A 63 -15.24 22.93 -20.18
C THR A 63 -15.08 23.30 -21.64
N ALA A 64 -14.00 22.88 -22.29
CA ALA A 64 -13.77 23.13 -23.70
C ALA A 64 -14.87 22.49 -24.57
N GLY A 65 -15.32 21.29 -24.21
CA GLY A 65 -16.40 20.59 -24.89
C GLY A 65 -17.77 21.26 -24.80
N ILE A 66 -18.03 22.03 -23.74
CA ILE A 66 -19.24 22.86 -23.59
C ILE A 66 -19.08 24.20 -24.33
N VAL A 67 -17.93 24.85 -24.19
CA VAL A 67 -17.68 26.20 -24.73
C VAL A 67 -17.53 26.21 -26.26
N CYS A 68 -16.86 25.21 -26.84
CA CYS A 68 -16.65 25.13 -28.29
C CYS A 68 -17.95 25.17 -29.12
N PRO A 69 -18.98 24.35 -28.84
CA PRO A 69 -20.23 24.39 -29.59
C PRO A 69 -21.01 25.70 -29.36
N LEU A 70 -20.91 26.30 -28.16
CA LEU A 70 -21.50 27.61 -27.87
C LEU A 70 -20.88 28.71 -28.73
N LEU A 71 -19.55 28.77 -28.82
CA LEU A 71 -18.82 29.73 -29.67
C LEU A 71 -19.13 29.53 -31.15
N ALA A 72 -19.15 28.28 -31.62
CA ALA A 72 -19.50 27.96 -33.00
C ALA A 72 -20.93 28.38 -33.38
N SER A 73 -21.85 28.41 -32.40
CA SER A 73 -23.22 28.88 -32.60
C SER A 73 -23.36 30.41 -32.57
N ALA A 74 -22.46 31.10 -31.88
CA ALA A 74 -22.49 32.55 -31.73
C ALA A 74 -21.85 33.29 -32.91
N ASP A 75 -20.80 32.73 -33.51
CA ASP A 75 -20.07 33.36 -34.62
C ASP A 75 -19.61 32.30 -35.65
N PRO A 76 -19.99 32.45 -36.94
CA PRO A 76 -19.62 31.53 -38.03
C PRO A 76 -18.11 31.32 -38.21
N SER A 77 -17.27 32.28 -37.82
CA SER A 77 -15.81 32.16 -37.92
C SER A 77 -15.24 31.01 -37.06
N TRP A 78 -15.99 30.55 -36.05
CA TRP A 78 -15.61 29.46 -35.14
C TRP A 78 -16.28 28.11 -35.45
N ALA A 79 -16.96 27.98 -36.59
CA ALA A 79 -17.73 26.78 -36.94
C ALA A 79 -16.90 25.46 -36.93
N TYR A 80 -15.58 25.55 -37.16
CA TYR A 80 -14.68 24.39 -37.12
C TYR A 80 -14.56 23.77 -35.71
N LEU A 81 -14.67 24.57 -34.64
CA LEU A 81 -14.59 24.10 -33.25
C LEU A 81 -15.81 23.29 -32.82
N GLY A 82 -16.98 23.58 -33.38
CA GLY A 82 -18.24 22.91 -33.02
C GLY A 82 -18.21 21.40 -33.22
N ARG A 83 -17.41 20.91 -34.19
CA ARG A 83 -17.26 19.48 -34.49
C ARG A 83 -16.50 18.72 -33.39
N TYR A 84 -15.63 19.39 -32.65
CA TYR A 84 -14.80 18.79 -31.62
C TYR A 84 -15.42 18.85 -30.22
N GLY A 85 -16.49 19.63 -30.02
CA GLY A 85 -17.14 19.80 -28.72
C GLY A 85 -17.57 18.48 -28.07
N TYR A 86 -18.28 17.63 -28.82
CA TYR A 86 -18.70 16.31 -28.33
C TYR A 86 -17.52 15.36 -28.06
N VAL A 87 -16.43 15.47 -28.83
CA VAL A 87 -15.22 14.67 -28.62
C VAL A 87 -14.53 15.08 -27.33
N LEU A 88 -14.43 16.39 -27.06
CA LEU A 88 -13.85 16.93 -25.82
C LEU A 88 -14.70 16.58 -24.59
N LEU A 89 -16.03 16.61 -24.71
CA LEU A 89 -16.94 16.14 -23.66
C LEU A 89 -16.73 14.64 -23.37
N ALA A 90 -16.67 13.81 -24.41
CA ALA A 90 -16.43 12.38 -24.27
C ALA A 90 -15.06 12.10 -23.61
N LEU A 91 -14.03 12.87 -23.96
CA LEU A 91 -12.70 12.77 -23.39
C LEU A 91 -12.67 13.20 -21.91
N GLY A 92 -13.41 14.26 -21.56
CA GLY A 92 -13.59 14.67 -20.16
C GLY A 92 -14.28 13.60 -19.31
N ALA A 93 -15.37 13.03 -19.82
CA ALA A 93 -16.08 11.93 -19.17
C ALA A 93 -15.23 10.66 -19.05
N ALA A 94 -14.47 10.31 -20.09
CA ALA A 94 -13.53 9.20 -20.07
C ALA A 94 -12.40 9.41 -19.06
N GLY A 95 -11.87 10.63 -18.95
CA GLY A 95 -10.86 10.98 -17.95
C GLY A 95 -11.36 10.86 -16.51
N PHE A 96 -12.61 11.27 -16.26
CA PHE A 96 -13.24 11.09 -14.95
C PHE A 96 -13.47 9.61 -14.63
N ALA A 97 -14.01 8.85 -15.58
CA ALA A 97 -14.21 7.41 -15.43
C ALA A 97 -12.88 6.66 -15.22
N ALA A 98 -11.83 7.03 -15.94
CA ALA A 98 -10.50 6.46 -15.76
C ALA A 98 -9.94 6.77 -14.37
N ASN A 99 -10.05 8.02 -13.88
CA ASN A 99 -9.61 8.36 -12.53
C ASN A 99 -10.29 7.50 -11.44
N GLU A 100 -11.57 7.21 -11.63
CA GLU A 100 -12.34 6.39 -10.70
C GLU A 100 -12.00 4.89 -10.82
N LEU A 101 -11.93 4.36 -12.05
CA LEU A 101 -11.60 2.96 -12.33
C LEU A 101 -10.17 2.60 -11.90
N PHE A 102 -9.21 3.50 -12.10
CA PHE A 102 -7.83 3.29 -11.65
C PHE A 102 -7.63 3.67 -10.17
N GLY A 103 -8.71 4.08 -9.48
CA GLY A 103 -8.69 4.30 -8.04
C GLY A 103 -7.69 5.37 -7.62
N GLY A 104 -7.51 6.45 -8.40
CA GLY A 104 -6.55 7.51 -8.04
C GLY A 104 -6.84 8.10 -6.66
N SER A 105 -8.12 8.19 -6.29
CA SER A 105 -8.60 8.66 -4.98
C SER A 105 -8.53 7.57 -3.89
N ASN A 106 -9.08 6.39 -4.15
CA ASN A 106 -9.13 5.29 -3.16
C ASN A 106 -7.73 4.69 -2.90
N GLY A 107 -6.89 4.60 -3.93
CA GLY A 107 -5.52 4.17 -3.84
C GLY A 107 -4.67 5.09 -2.97
N HIS A 108 -4.95 6.40 -2.99
CA HIS A 108 -4.28 7.37 -2.12
C HIS A 108 -4.61 7.12 -0.64
N ILE A 109 -5.90 7.04 -0.30
CA ILE A 109 -6.35 6.78 1.09
C ILE A 109 -5.76 5.46 1.59
N ARG A 110 -5.83 4.42 0.76
CA ARG A 110 -5.27 3.09 1.06
C ARG A 110 -3.77 3.15 1.35
N SER A 111 -2.98 3.78 0.47
CA SER A 111 -1.53 3.90 0.66
C SER A 111 -1.17 4.69 1.91
N VAL A 112 -1.95 5.73 2.24
CA VAL A 112 -1.80 6.52 3.46
C VAL A 112 -2.13 5.68 4.70
N THR A 113 -3.22 4.91 4.68
CA THR A 113 -3.61 4.04 5.78
C THR A 113 -2.59 2.93 6.04
N THR A 114 -2.06 2.29 4.99
CA THR A 114 -0.99 1.29 5.15
C THR A 114 0.27 1.93 5.72
N GLN A 115 0.66 3.10 5.20
CA GLN A 115 1.83 3.82 5.70
C GLN A 115 1.71 4.10 7.21
N TYR A 116 0.61 4.69 7.67
CA TYR A 116 0.40 4.99 9.08
C TYR A 116 0.39 3.73 9.96
N HIS A 117 -0.19 2.63 9.47
CA HIS A 117 -0.13 1.36 10.20
C HIS A 117 1.30 0.83 10.30
N LEU A 118 2.10 0.88 9.23
CA LEU A 118 3.50 0.47 9.27
C LEU A 118 4.33 1.34 10.24
N GLU A 119 4.16 2.66 10.19
CA GLU A 119 4.83 3.59 11.12
C GLU A 119 4.47 3.30 12.58
N ARG A 120 3.18 3.03 12.84
CA ARG A 120 2.70 2.65 14.17
C ARG A 120 3.31 1.32 14.62
N LEU A 121 3.33 0.30 13.77
CA LEU A 121 3.93 -1.00 14.08
C LEU A 121 5.44 -0.88 14.37
N LEU A 122 6.17 -0.11 13.58
CA LEU A 122 7.60 0.17 13.81
C LEU A 122 7.84 0.89 15.14
N THR A 123 6.96 1.82 15.50
CA THR A 123 7.03 2.53 16.78
C THR A 123 6.81 1.58 17.95
N HIS A 124 5.77 0.73 17.88
CA HIS A 124 5.50 -0.29 18.90
C HIS A 124 6.67 -1.27 19.04
N LEU A 125 7.14 -1.82 17.92
CA LEU A 125 8.32 -2.70 17.89
C LEU A 125 9.52 -2.05 18.60
N SER A 126 9.81 -0.78 18.28
CA SER A 126 10.94 -0.06 18.88
C SER A 126 10.81 0.07 20.39
N ILE A 127 9.62 0.43 20.89
CA ILE A 127 9.35 0.58 22.33
C ILE A 127 9.46 -0.77 23.05
N ASP A 128 8.84 -1.81 22.48
CA ASP A 128 8.85 -3.16 23.05
C ASP A 128 10.28 -3.73 23.07
N TRP A 129 11.05 -3.49 22.01
CA TRP A 129 12.45 -3.88 21.93
C TRP A 129 13.31 -3.20 22.99
N GLN A 130 13.23 -1.87 23.13
CA GLN A 130 14.01 -1.16 24.15
C GLN A 130 13.61 -1.58 25.57
N SER A 131 12.32 -1.86 25.79
CA SER A 131 11.81 -2.36 27.07
C SER A 131 12.36 -3.75 27.40
N TRP A 132 12.35 -4.66 26.43
CA TRP A 132 12.96 -5.98 26.54
C TRP A 132 14.47 -5.88 26.78
N ARG A 133 15.19 -5.05 26.01
CA ARG A 133 16.63 -4.83 26.12
C ARG A 133 17.03 -4.30 27.50
N ALA A 134 16.24 -3.38 28.06
CA ALA A 134 16.46 -2.88 29.41
C ALA A 134 16.20 -3.94 30.51
N ARG A 135 15.30 -4.90 30.26
CA ARG A 135 15.07 -6.05 31.17
C ARG A 135 16.20 -7.07 31.06
N SER A 136 16.60 -7.44 29.84
CA SER A 136 17.65 -8.44 29.62
C SER A 136 18.99 -8.01 30.23
N LEU A 137 19.39 -6.74 30.03
CA LEU A 137 20.58 -6.17 30.67
C LEU A 137 20.51 -6.16 32.20
N ARG A 138 19.33 -5.87 32.78
CA ARG A 138 19.13 -5.91 34.24
C ARG A 138 19.27 -7.31 34.80
N THR A 139 18.70 -8.30 34.12
CA THR A 139 18.79 -9.72 34.55
C THR A 139 20.22 -10.21 34.48
N ALA A 140 20.96 -9.86 33.42
CA ALA A 140 22.38 -10.19 33.29
C ALA A 140 23.26 -9.59 34.41
N ASN A 141 22.86 -8.44 35.00
CA ASN A 141 23.65 -7.72 35.99
C ASN A 141 23.24 -7.97 37.47
N ARG A 142 22.35 -8.95 37.74
CA ARG A 142 21.78 -9.20 39.07
C ARG A 142 22.85 -9.67 40.09
N PRO A 143 22.92 -9.10 41.32
CA PRO A 143 23.99 -9.35 42.30
C PRO A 143 24.01 -10.77 42.90
N GLU A 144 22.94 -11.55 42.79
CA GLU A 144 22.95 -12.96 43.21
C GLU A 144 23.79 -13.86 42.29
N ALA A 145 23.87 -13.52 40.99
CA ALA A 145 24.84 -14.12 40.08
C ALA A 145 26.29 -13.78 40.50
N ARG A 146 26.50 -12.56 41.05
CA ARG A 146 27.79 -12.16 41.65
C ARG A 146 28.07 -12.83 43.00
N ARG A 147 27.06 -13.16 43.82
CA ARG A 147 27.25 -13.82 45.13
C ARG A 147 27.57 -15.31 45.05
N ARG A 148 27.17 -16.00 43.97
CA ARG A 148 27.64 -17.37 43.67
C ARG A 148 29.12 -17.42 43.26
N MET A 149 29.75 -16.29 42.93
CA MET A 149 31.19 -16.21 42.69
C MET A 149 31.96 -16.13 44.02
N ARG A 150 32.66 -17.23 44.33
CA ARG A 150 33.78 -17.27 45.30
C ARG A 150 34.90 -16.28 44.89
N PRO A 151 35.77 -15.85 45.82
CA PRO A 151 36.50 -14.58 45.71
C PRO A 151 37.44 -14.48 44.50
N TRP A 152 37.03 -13.62 43.56
CA TRP A 152 37.75 -12.68 42.68
C TRP A 152 39.05 -13.04 41.94
N ARG A 153 39.60 -14.26 41.99
CA ARG A 153 40.76 -14.66 41.16
C ARG A 153 40.57 -15.99 40.45
N ALA A 154 39.73 -16.02 39.43
CA ALA A 154 39.87 -16.89 38.25
C ALA A 154 38.73 -16.59 37.29
N VAL A 155 39.07 -16.14 36.08
CA VAL A 155 38.20 -16.12 34.89
C VAL A 155 36.94 -15.25 35.05
N VAL A 156 36.91 -14.08 34.41
CA VAL A 156 35.64 -13.44 34.04
C VAL A 156 34.86 -14.49 33.25
N PRO A 157 33.75 -15.06 33.75
CA PRO A 157 32.95 -15.97 32.95
C PRO A 157 32.52 -15.16 31.74
N GLN A 158 32.82 -15.64 30.53
CA GLN A 158 32.18 -15.12 29.33
C GLN A 158 30.69 -15.01 29.66
N MET A 159 30.12 -13.81 29.47
CA MET A 159 28.69 -13.58 29.69
C MET A 159 27.94 -14.64 28.90
N THR A 160 27.46 -15.67 29.59
CA THR A 160 26.42 -16.55 29.06
C THR A 160 25.27 -15.61 28.70
N GLY A 161 24.77 -15.69 27.47
CA GLY A 161 23.70 -14.82 27.01
C GLY A 161 22.45 -14.83 27.90
N PRO A 162 21.41 -14.07 27.55
CA PRO A 162 20.17 -14.07 28.30
C PRO A 162 19.69 -15.50 28.52
N PRO A 163 19.10 -15.81 29.68
CA PRO A 163 18.53 -17.13 29.89
C PRO A 163 17.52 -17.43 28.77
N PRO A 164 17.36 -18.72 28.39
CA PRO A 164 16.66 -19.12 27.17
C PRO A 164 15.23 -18.56 27.08
N ASP A 165 14.55 -18.39 28.22
CA ASP A 165 13.24 -17.74 28.33
C ASP A 165 13.24 -16.27 27.85
N LEU A 166 14.28 -15.50 28.15
CA LEU A 166 14.43 -14.10 27.71
C LEU A 166 14.81 -14.00 26.23
N ALA A 167 15.56 -14.97 25.70
CA ALA A 167 15.86 -15.03 24.27
C ALA A 167 14.59 -15.35 23.45
N ASP A 168 13.78 -16.29 23.94
CA ASP A 168 12.49 -16.65 23.34
C ASP A 168 11.52 -15.45 23.34
N GLU A 169 11.50 -14.65 24.41
CA GLU A 169 10.70 -13.41 24.48
C GLU A 169 11.13 -12.40 23.41
N GLY A 170 12.43 -12.19 23.23
CA GLY A 170 12.97 -11.29 22.19
C GLY A 170 12.57 -11.76 20.78
N PHE A 171 12.70 -13.05 20.51
CA PHE A 171 12.28 -13.63 19.23
C PHE A 171 10.77 -13.52 19.00
N ALA A 172 9.96 -13.71 20.05
CA ALA A 172 8.50 -13.57 19.98
C ALA A 172 8.06 -12.16 19.58
N ILE A 173 8.70 -11.12 20.11
CA ILE A 173 8.45 -9.71 19.75
C ILE A 173 8.70 -9.50 18.24
N LEU A 174 9.87 -9.93 17.75
CA LEU A 174 10.23 -9.77 16.33
C LEU A 174 9.27 -10.55 15.41
N ARG A 175 8.93 -11.78 15.81
CA ARG A 175 8.00 -12.62 15.05
C ARG A 175 6.61 -12.01 14.98
N ALA A 176 6.05 -11.55 16.11
CA ALA A 176 4.73 -10.94 16.17
C ALA A 176 4.65 -9.74 15.21
N PHE A 177 5.64 -8.84 15.28
CA PHE A 177 5.75 -7.71 14.37
C PHE A 177 5.79 -8.15 12.89
N THR A 178 6.64 -9.12 12.53
CA THR A 178 6.72 -9.56 11.12
C THR A 178 5.40 -10.14 10.62
N VAL A 179 4.69 -10.94 11.42
CA VAL A 179 3.40 -11.53 11.06
C VAL A 179 2.36 -10.43 10.83
N GLU A 180 2.31 -9.42 11.69
CA GLU A 180 1.39 -8.28 11.54
C GLU A 180 1.71 -7.45 10.29
N CYS A 181 2.99 -7.15 10.03
CA CYS A 181 3.38 -6.42 8.82
C CYS A 181 3.07 -7.20 7.54
N TYR A 182 3.36 -8.51 7.50
CA TYR A 182 3.01 -9.33 6.34
C TYR A 182 1.50 -9.40 6.14
N GLY A 183 0.73 -9.59 7.21
CA GLY A 183 -0.73 -9.60 7.16
C GLY A 183 -1.31 -8.29 6.62
N LEU A 184 -0.76 -7.15 7.05
CA LEU A 184 -1.14 -5.83 6.56
C LEU A 184 -0.86 -5.69 5.05
N ILE A 185 0.36 -6.05 4.61
CA ILE A 185 0.77 -5.94 3.20
C ILE A 185 -0.03 -6.91 2.31
N SER A 186 -0.34 -8.12 2.81
CA SER A 186 -1.11 -9.13 2.06
C SER A 186 -2.62 -8.87 2.02
N ASN A 187 -3.17 -8.15 3.00
CA ASN A 187 -4.55 -7.67 2.97
C ASN A 187 -4.70 -6.44 2.08
N GLU A 188 -3.71 -5.54 2.10
CA GLU A 188 -3.39 -4.79 0.90
C GLU A 188 -3.06 -5.74 -0.26
N THR A 189 -2.87 -5.45 -1.53
CA THR A 189 -2.76 -6.52 -2.59
C THR A 189 -3.97 -7.47 -2.74
N GLY A 190 -4.45 -8.21 -1.73
CA GLY A 190 -5.65 -9.06 -1.78
C GLY A 190 -6.93 -8.27 -2.05
N GLU A 191 -7.13 -7.14 -1.36
CA GLU A 191 -8.23 -6.22 -1.63
C GLU A 191 -8.15 -5.55 -3.02
N TRP A 192 -6.98 -5.45 -3.65
CA TRP A 192 -6.90 -5.01 -5.04
C TRP A 192 -7.52 -6.06 -5.97
N GLY A 193 -7.30 -7.35 -5.67
CA GLY A 193 -7.90 -8.44 -6.43
C GLY A 193 -9.43 -8.46 -6.31
N THR A 194 -10.00 -8.14 -5.15
CA THR A 194 -11.46 -8.08 -4.98
C THR A 194 -12.06 -6.86 -5.66
N ALA A 195 -11.52 -5.66 -5.43
CA ALA A 195 -12.02 -4.43 -6.03
C ALA A 195 -11.94 -4.47 -7.57
N LEU A 196 -10.88 -5.04 -8.14
CA LEU A 196 -10.74 -5.20 -9.60
C LEU A 196 -11.82 -6.14 -10.17
N ARG A 197 -12.12 -7.25 -9.48
CA ARG A 197 -13.16 -8.20 -9.90
C ARG A 197 -14.56 -7.61 -9.82
N GLU A 198 -14.84 -6.81 -8.80
CA GLU A 198 -16.10 -6.08 -8.68
C GLU A 198 -16.25 -5.02 -9.79
N ALA A 199 -15.18 -4.27 -10.08
CA ALA A 199 -15.17 -3.31 -11.18
C ALA A 199 -15.37 -4.00 -12.54
N GLU A 200 -14.75 -5.16 -12.76
CA GLU A 200 -14.94 -5.96 -13.97
C GLU A 200 -16.38 -6.46 -14.10
N ALA A 201 -16.98 -6.96 -13.02
CA ALA A 201 -18.37 -7.43 -13.01
C ALA A 201 -19.34 -6.28 -13.34
N ALA A 202 -19.16 -5.11 -12.72
CA ALA A 202 -19.96 -3.93 -13.00
C ALA A 202 -19.82 -3.44 -14.46
N TYR A 203 -18.60 -3.52 -15.01
CA TYR A 203 -18.35 -3.17 -16.42
C TYR A 203 -19.08 -4.12 -17.38
N ARG A 204 -18.98 -5.44 -17.15
CA ARG A 204 -19.64 -6.47 -17.97
C ARG A 204 -21.17 -6.33 -17.94
N GLN A 205 -21.74 -6.02 -16.77
CA GLN A 205 -23.17 -5.76 -16.64
C GLN A 205 -23.61 -4.58 -17.52
N LYS A 206 -22.90 -3.45 -17.45
CA LYS A 206 -23.22 -2.25 -18.26
C LYS A 206 -23.09 -2.50 -19.77
N LEU A 207 -22.17 -3.37 -20.19
CA LEU A 207 -22.05 -3.79 -21.58
C LEU A 207 -23.26 -4.61 -22.03
N GLY A 208 -23.70 -5.57 -21.21
CA GLY A 208 -24.91 -6.36 -21.46
C GLY A 208 -26.16 -5.49 -21.59
N GLU A 209 -26.34 -4.52 -20.68
CA GLU A 209 -27.45 -3.56 -20.72
C GLU A 209 -27.45 -2.71 -22.01
N LYS A 210 -26.27 -2.25 -22.45
CA LYS A 210 -26.13 -1.52 -23.73
C LYS A 210 -26.49 -2.38 -24.94
N HIS A 211 -26.02 -3.62 -24.98
CA HIS A 211 -26.35 -4.54 -26.08
C HIS A 211 -27.84 -4.86 -26.13
N ALA A 212 -28.48 -5.07 -24.98
CA ALA A 212 -29.92 -5.29 -24.89
C ALA A 212 -30.74 -4.05 -25.31
N ALA A 213 -30.28 -2.84 -24.98
CA ALA A 213 -30.90 -1.60 -25.42
C ALA A 213 -30.81 -1.39 -26.94
N ALA A 214 -29.66 -1.73 -27.55
CA ALA A 214 -29.46 -1.67 -28.99
C ALA A 214 -30.38 -2.65 -29.75
N GLN A 215 -30.49 -3.89 -29.28
CA GLN A 215 -31.36 -4.90 -29.89
C GLN A 215 -32.85 -4.52 -29.84
N ARG A 216 -33.31 -3.89 -28.75
CA ARG A 216 -34.69 -3.39 -28.65
C ARG A 216 -34.97 -2.27 -29.64
N SER A 217 -34.00 -1.38 -29.88
CA SER A 217 -34.11 -0.31 -30.89
C SER A 217 -34.25 -0.87 -32.31
N ASP A 218 -33.46 -1.88 -32.65
CA ASP A 218 -33.50 -2.51 -33.98
C ASP A 218 -34.80 -3.29 -34.21
N ASP A 219 -35.31 -3.99 -33.21
CA ASP A 219 -36.59 -4.73 -33.32
C ASP A 219 -37.78 -3.77 -33.50
N VAL A 220 -37.78 -2.64 -32.80
CA VAL A 220 -38.80 -1.58 -32.97
C VAL A 220 -38.73 -0.96 -34.38
N SER A 221 -37.53 -0.71 -34.90
CA SER A 221 -37.34 -0.21 -36.27
C SER A 221 -37.81 -1.22 -37.34
N SER A 222 -37.58 -2.51 -37.13
CA SER A 222 -38.03 -3.57 -38.04
C SER A 222 -39.56 -3.69 -38.08
N LYS A 223 -40.22 -3.64 -36.91
CA LYS A 223 -41.68 -3.68 -36.79
C LYS A 223 -42.35 -2.44 -37.37
N ALA A 224 -41.72 -1.27 -37.23
CA ALA A 224 -42.21 -0.04 -37.86
C ALA A 224 -42.18 -0.15 -39.40
N LYS A 225 -41.09 -0.66 -39.99
CA LYS A 225 -40.98 -0.88 -41.44
C LYS A 225 -41.94 -1.94 -41.99
N ALA A 226 -42.21 -3.00 -41.23
CA ALA A 226 -43.15 -4.05 -41.63
C ALA A 226 -44.62 -3.57 -41.67
N LYS A 227 -44.95 -2.49 -40.98
CA LYS A 227 -46.32 -1.93 -40.91
C LYS A 227 -46.61 -0.87 -41.99
N THR A 228 -45.59 -0.40 -42.70
CA THR A 228 -45.69 0.61 -43.76
C THR A 228 -45.68 0.01 -45.17
N ARG A 229 -45.64 -1.32 -45.29
CA ARG A 229 -45.64 -2.06 -46.55
C ARG A 229 -46.91 -2.89 -46.67
#